data_AF-A0A552KW13-F1
#
_entry.id   AF-A0A552KW13-F1
#
_cell.length_a   1.000
_cell.length_b   1.000
_cell.length_c   1.000
_cell.angle_alpha   90.00
_cell.angle_beta   90.00
_cell.angle_gamma   90.00
#
_symmetry.space_group_name_H-M   'P 1'
#
loop_
_entity.id
_entity.type
_entity.pdbx_description
1 polymer ?
#
loop_
_entity_poly.entity_id
_entity_poly.type
_entity_poly.pdbx_seq_one_letter_code
_entity_poly.pdbx_strand_id
1 'polypeptide(L)'
;MNAGAGNDSVNGGEGNDILDGGIGNDRLAGGPGDDTYIVDSSRDVAIENAGQGQDTIKSSVNYTLTVNIENITLTGNANIDGTGNNLDNVITGNSGNNLLKGLDGNDTLLGGAGNDTLIGGKGNDILTGGDGSDSFLFGSGAIFNTSDFGVDNISDFTKGSDKIILSKTSFNALVSTVGNSLQAAEFATINEAANELALVGSSNAKIVYNLATGNLFYNQNGATTGLGNGALFVTLNSIPQLNENDILIQA
;
A
#
# COMPACT_ATOMS: atom_id res chain seq x y z
N MET A 1 3.89 26.12 16.34
CA MET A 1 3.90 27.48 15.76
C MET A 1 2.88 27.52 14.63
N ASN A 2 2.18 28.64 14.43
CA ASN A 2 1.26 28.83 13.30
C ASN A 2 1.70 30.09 12.53
N ALA A 3 1.89 29.97 11.21
CA ALA A 3 2.42 31.05 10.38
C ALA A 3 1.34 32.08 9.97
N GLY A 4 0.09 31.66 9.89
CA GLY A 4 -1.05 32.53 9.67
C GLY A 4 -1.51 32.53 8.22
N ALA A 5 -1.45 33.67 7.54
CA ALA A 5 -1.82 33.78 6.14
C ALA A 5 -0.67 34.42 5.36
N GLY A 6 -0.35 33.86 4.20
CA GLY A 6 0.80 34.29 3.41
C GLY A 6 1.62 33.08 2.99
N ASN A 7 2.72 33.32 2.26
CA ASN A 7 3.70 32.25 2.04
C ASN A 7 4.83 32.48 3.04
N ASP A 8 4.92 31.62 4.03
CA ASP A 8 5.76 31.77 5.20
C ASP A 8 6.92 30.76 5.22
N SER A 9 7.91 31.05 6.05
CA SER A 9 8.99 30.12 6.38
C SER A 9 9.03 29.95 7.89
N VAL A 10 8.72 28.75 8.35
CA VAL A 10 8.66 28.39 9.78
C VAL A 10 9.84 27.46 10.09
N ASN A 11 10.50 27.68 11.23
CA ASN A 11 11.59 26.84 11.71
C ASN A 11 11.31 26.41 13.17
N GLY A 12 11.28 25.10 13.42
CA GLY A 12 11.13 24.46 14.73
C GLY A 12 12.34 24.67 15.62
N GLY A 13 13.49 24.24 15.13
CA GLY A 13 14.74 24.28 15.86
C GLY A 13 15.08 22.89 16.39
N GLU A 14 15.45 22.81 17.66
CA GLU A 14 15.67 21.52 18.32
C GLU A 14 14.45 21.15 19.15
N GLY A 15 14.15 19.85 19.22
CA GLY A 15 13.04 19.29 19.97
C GLY A 15 11.88 18.91 19.04
N ASN A 16 10.83 18.36 19.65
CA ASN A 16 9.66 17.89 18.91
C ASN A 16 8.65 19.04 18.78
N ASP A 17 8.55 19.61 17.59
CA ASP A 17 7.75 20.77 17.27
C ASP A 17 6.48 20.41 16.50
N ILE A 18 5.50 21.30 16.59
CA ILE A 18 4.32 21.28 15.71
C ILE A 18 4.37 22.55 14.88
N LEU A 19 4.54 22.40 13.57
CA LEU A 19 4.63 23.50 12.60
C LEU A 19 3.37 23.52 11.76
N ASP A 20 2.61 24.61 11.86
CA ASP A 20 1.39 24.86 11.09
C ASP A 20 1.63 26.01 10.12
N GLY A 21 1.60 25.72 8.82
CA GLY A 21 1.79 26.72 7.77
C GLY A 21 0.65 27.75 7.76
N GLY A 22 -0.57 27.31 8.09
CA GLY A 22 -1.76 28.10 7.85
C GLY A 22 -1.99 28.32 6.35
N ILE A 23 -2.70 29.40 6.02
CA ILE A 23 -3.16 29.65 4.65
C ILE A 23 -1.98 30.11 3.79
N GLY A 24 -1.60 29.30 2.81
CA GLY A 24 -0.67 29.76 1.78
C GLY A 24 0.11 28.66 1.09
N ASN A 25 1.39 28.93 0.84
CA ASN A 25 2.31 27.91 0.36
C ASN A 25 3.60 28.08 1.17
N ASP A 26 3.73 27.25 2.18
CA ASP A 26 4.67 27.47 3.27
C ASP A 26 5.88 26.55 3.17
N ARG A 27 6.95 26.96 3.83
CA ARG A 27 8.17 26.18 4.01
C ARG A 27 8.34 25.91 5.50
N LEU A 28 8.17 24.66 5.90
CA LEU A 28 8.22 24.25 7.29
C LEU A 28 9.48 23.42 7.49
N ALA A 29 10.39 23.88 8.34
CA ALA A 29 11.60 23.14 8.70
C ALA A 29 11.56 22.79 10.18
N GLY A 30 11.46 21.52 10.52
CA GLY A 30 11.34 21.01 11.88
C GLY A 30 12.68 21.10 12.60
N GLY A 31 13.65 20.33 12.12
CA GLY A 31 15.00 20.29 12.70
C GLY A 31 15.19 19.01 13.50
N PRO A 32 16.20 18.91 14.40
CA PRO A 32 16.35 17.69 15.20
C PRO A 32 15.19 17.49 16.18
N GLY A 33 14.52 16.35 16.11
CA GLY A 33 13.35 16.00 16.92
C GLY A 33 12.34 15.21 16.10
N ASP A 34 11.30 14.68 16.75
CA ASP A 34 10.16 14.09 16.05
C ASP A 34 9.10 15.19 15.85
N ASP A 35 9.07 15.77 14.65
CA ASP A 35 8.28 16.94 14.31
C ASP A 35 6.94 16.59 13.65
N THR A 36 5.96 17.49 13.78
CA THR A 36 4.66 17.40 13.11
C THR A 36 4.39 18.62 12.25
N TYR A 37 4.15 18.39 10.98
CA TYR A 37 3.85 19.40 9.97
C TYR A 37 2.37 19.40 9.62
N ILE A 38 1.66 20.50 9.85
CA ILE A 38 0.27 20.68 9.44
C ILE A 38 0.26 21.37 8.08
N VAL A 39 -0.31 20.69 7.10
CA VAL A 39 -0.35 21.09 5.69
C VAL A 39 -1.80 21.24 5.23
N ASP A 40 -2.13 22.41 4.69
CA ASP A 40 -3.45 22.71 4.12
C ASP A 40 -3.40 23.09 2.63
N SER A 41 -2.19 23.18 2.07
CA SER A 41 -1.95 23.45 0.66
C SER A 41 -1.04 22.39 0.06
N SER A 42 -1.37 21.90 -1.14
CA SER A 42 -0.55 20.91 -1.85
C SER A 42 0.81 21.44 -2.29
N ARG A 43 1.08 22.73 -2.01
CA ARG A 43 2.32 23.41 -2.30
C ARG A 43 3.13 23.74 -1.04
N ASP A 44 2.64 23.37 0.14
CA ASP A 44 3.44 23.42 1.36
C ASP A 44 4.57 22.39 1.29
N VAL A 45 5.73 22.77 1.79
CA VAL A 45 6.93 21.94 1.75
C VAL A 45 7.45 21.76 3.17
N ALA A 46 7.36 20.54 3.69
CA ALA A 46 8.08 20.11 4.87
C ALA A 46 9.53 19.75 4.50
N ILE A 47 10.48 20.19 5.32
CA ILE A 47 11.92 20.15 5.06
C ILE A 47 12.61 19.46 6.22
N GLU A 48 13.12 18.25 5.96
CA GLU A 48 13.88 17.45 6.91
C GLU A 48 15.24 17.01 6.39
N ASN A 49 16.22 16.89 7.28
CA ASN A 49 17.49 16.22 6.98
C ASN A 49 17.52 14.80 7.55
N ALA A 50 18.36 13.96 6.95
CA ALA A 50 18.49 12.57 7.36
C ALA A 50 18.92 12.44 8.84
N GLY A 51 18.22 11.57 9.57
CA GLY A 51 18.56 11.22 10.96
C GLY A 51 18.22 12.31 11.98
N GLN A 52 17.27 13.19 11.66
CA GLN A 52 16.81 14.23 12.58
C GLN A 52 15.67 13.78 13.50
N GLY A 53 14.94 12.72 13.17
CA GLY A 53 13.92 12.13 14.02
C GLY A 53 13.02 11.22 13.21
N GLN A 54 11.81 10.99 13.71
CA GLN A 54 10.71 10.40 12.97
C GLN A 54 9.57 11.41 12.81
N ASP A 55 9.39 11.90 11.60
CA ASP A 55 8.58 13.09 11.35
C ASP A 55 7.22 12.76 10.74
N THR A 56 6.23 13.62 10.99
CA THR A 56 4.83 13.37 10.60
C THR A 56 4.21 14.54 9.85
N ILE A 57 3.68 14.27 8.66
CA ILE A 57 2.75 15.19 7.98
C ILE A 57 1.32 14.94 8.47
N LYS A 58 0.60 15.99 8.84
CA LYS A 58 -0.86 16.01 8.98
C LYS A 58 -1.44 16.84 7.84
N SER A 59 -2.02 16.19 6.85
CA SER A 59 -2.50 16.84 5.63
C SER A 59 -4.02 16.90 5.56
N SER A 60 -4.57 18.03 5.14
CA SER A 60 -6.00 18.17 4.75
C SER A 60 -6.22 18.19 3.23
N VAL A 61 -5.15 17.95 2.47
CA VAL A 61 -5.10 17.90 1.00
C VAL A 61 -4.33 16.66 0.53
N ASN A 62 -4.34 16.39 -0.77
CA ASN A 62 -3.46 15.37 -1.35
C ASN A 62 -1.99 15.72 -1.07
N TYR A 63 -1.21 14.76 -0.60
CA TYR A 63 0.18 15.00 -0.25
C TYR A 63 1.10 13.83 -0.62
N THR A 64 2.33 14.17 -0.98
CA THR A 64 3.42 13.22 -1.22
C THR A 64 4.55 13.56 -0.28
N LEU A 65 5.01 12.58 0.50
CA LEU A 65 6.12 12.77 1.43
C LEU A 65 7.37 13.25 0.70
N THR A 66 8.01 14.26 1.27
CA THR A 66 9.37 14.65 0.89
C THR A 66 10.37 13.68 1.50
N VAL A 67 11.64 13.76 1.08
CA VAL A 67 12.70 12.90 1.60
C VAL A 67 12.90 13.09 3.10
N ASN A 68 13.27 12.03 3.82
CA ASN A 68 13.50 12.01 5.28
C ASN A 68 12.26 12.28 6.13
N ILE A 69 11.06 12.12 5.59
CA ILE A 69 9.83 12.14 6.38
C ILE A 69 9.21 10.75 6.31
N GLU A 70 8.85 10.19 7.46
CA GLU A 70 8.44 8.80 7.58
C GLU A 70 6.93 8.64 7.62
N ASN A 71 6.19 9.61 8.14
CA ASN A 71 4.77 9.42 8.43
C ASN A 71 3.88 10.47 7.75
N ILE A 72 2.69 10.03 7.33
CA ILE A 72 1.59 10.91 6.95
C ILE A 72 0.29 10.44 7.60
N THR A 73 -0.49 11.41 8.09
CA THR A 73 -1.88 11.24 8.52
C THR A 73 -2.76 12.21 7.74
N LEU A 74 -3.68 11.66 6.95
CA LEU A 74 -4.71 12.43 6.27
C LEU A 74 -5.79 12.83 7.28
N THR A 75 -6.28 14.06 7.17
CA THR A 75 -7.26 14.63 8.09
C THR A 75 -8.54 15.02 7.37
N GLY A 76 -9.59 15.30 8.13
CA GLY A 76 -10.92 15.59 7.57
C GLY A 76 -11.61 14.35 7.02
N ASN A 77 -12.51 14.56 6.07
CA ASN A 77 -13.36 13.52 5.48
C ASN A 77 -13.46 13.60 3.95
N ALA A 78 -12.63 14.45 3.34
CA ALA A 78 -12.54 14.54 1.90
C ALA A 78 -11.80 13.33 1.32
N ASN A 79 -12.09 12.99 0.07
CA ASN A 79 -11.34 11.99 -0.69
C ASN A 79 -9.98 12.60 -1.07
N ILE A 80 -9.02 12.46 -0.18
CA ILE A 80 -7.65 12.93 -0.37
C ILE A 80 -6.67 11.76 -0.39
N ASP A 81 -5.56 11.94 -1.06
CA ASP A 81 -4.60 10.87 -1.34
C ASP A 81 -3.30 11.09 -0.56
N GLY A 82 -2.68 9.97 -0.18
CA GLY A 82 -1.38 9.92 0.49
C GLY A 82 -0.38 9.14 -0.35
N THR A 83 0.82 9.69 -0.55
CA THR A 83 1.92 8.98 -1.19
C THR A 83 3.18 9.09 -0.34
N GLY A 84 3.81 7.96 -0.09
CA GLY A 84 5.07 7.82 0.63
C GLY A 84 6.28 8.24 -0.22
N ASN A 85 7.44 7.75 0.18
CA ASN A 85 8.74 7.98 -0.44
C ASN A 85 9.52 6.66 -0.50
N ASN A 86 10.85 6.70 -0.37
CA ASN A 86 11.70 5.52 -0.48
C ASN A 86 12.16 4.94 0.87
N LEU A 87 11.49 5.34 1.94
CA LEU A 87 11.71 4.89 3.32
C LEU A 87 10.55 3.99 3.74
N ASP A 88 10.72 3.29 4.86
CA ASP A 88 9.62 2.61 5.52
C ASP A 88 8.63 3.66 6.07
N ASN A 89 7.46 3.81 5.45
CA ASN A 89 6.49 4.83 5.79
C ASN A 89 5.29 4.31 6.59
N VAL A 90 4.72 5.16 7.45
CA VAL A 90 3.37 4.95 8.01
C VAL A 90 2.41 5.94 7.39
N ILE A 91 1.45 5.42 6.62
CA ILE A 91 0.46 6.21 5.87
C ILE A 91 -0.91 5.90 6.44
N THR A 92 -1.50 6.87 7.13
CA THR A 92 -2.85 6.77 7.69
C THR A 92 -3.81 7.64 6.87
N GLY A 93 -4.82 7.01 6.27
CA GLY A 93 -5.93 7.65 5.59
C GLY A 93 -6.92 8.32 6.54
N ASN A 94 -8.00 8.84 5.99
CA ASN A 94 -9.07 9.51 6.72
C ASN A 94 -10.39 8.75 6.57
N SER A 95 -11.54 9.44 6.69
CA SER A 95 -12.85 8.80 6.52
C SER A 95 -13.43 8.93 5.11
N GLY A 96 -12.67 9.47 4.17
CA GLY A 96 -13.02 9.58 2.76
C GLY A 96 -12.39 8.42 1.98
N ASN A 97 -12.71 8.31 0.70
CA ASN A 97 -12.08 7.30 -0.15
C ASN A 97 -10.67 7.77 -0.53
N ASN A 98 -9.64 7.10 -0.04
CA ASN A 98 -8.24 7.47 -0.22
C ASN A 98 -7.53 6.55 -1.22
N LEU A 99 -6.65 7.12 -2.05
CA LEU A 99 -5.58 6.37 -2.71
C LEU A 99 -4.30 6.50 -1.88
N LEU A 100 -3.85 5.38 -1.30
CA LEU A 100 -2.63 5.31 -0.49
C LEU A 100 -1.54 4.54 -1.25
N LYS A 101 -0.35 5.12 -1.32
CA LYS A 101 0.82 4.54 -2.01
C LYS A 101 2.04 4.55 -1.10
N GLY A 102 2.61 3.40 -0.77
CA GLY A 102 3.85 3.30 -0.01
C GLY A 102 5.08 3.70 -0.83
N LEU A 103 5.19 3.12 -2.04
CA LEU A 103 6.30 3.23 -3.01
C LEU A 103 7.44 2.24 -2.74
N ASP A 104 8.56 2.65 -2.15
CA ASP A 104 9.69 1.76 -1.86
C ASP A 104 9.90 1.76 -0.34
N GLY A 105 10.08 0.61 0.28
CA GLY A 105 10.21 0.50 1.74
C GLY A 105 9.29 -0.58 2.29
N ASN A 106 9.40 -0.92 3.58
CA ASN A 106 8.40 -1.76 4.23
C ASN A 106 7.36 -0.84 4.86
N ASP A 107 6.28 -0.59 4.15
CA ASP A 107 5.30 0.42 4.49
C ASP A 107 4.16 -0.15 5.35
N THR A 108 3.52 0.71 6.15
CA THR A 108 2.25 0.44 6.81
C THR A 108 1.19 1.40 6.30
N LEU A 109 0.23 0.88 5.56
CA LEU A 109 -0.89 1.64 5.00
C LEU A 109 -2.17 1.29 5.76
N LEU A 110 -2.83 2.30 6.33
CA LEU A 110 -4.11 2.20 7.01
C LEU A 110 -5.13 3.05 6.25
N GLY A 111 -6.09 2.42 5.55
CA GLY A 111 -7.12 3.10 4.76
C GLY A 111 -8.04 3.96 5.63
N GLY A 112 -8.65 3.33 6.63
CA GLY A 112 -9.49 4.02 7.60
C GLY A 112 -10.95 3.68 7.37
N ALA A 113 -11.76 4.66 7.01
CA ALA A 113 -13.13 4.41 6.60
C ALA A 113 -13.35 4.96 5.20
N GLY A 114 -14.21 4.34 4.40
CA GLY A 114 -14.37 4.69 3.00
C GLY A 114 -13.98 3.51 2.12
N ASN A 115 -14.08 3.68 0.81
CA ASN A 115 -13.65 2.66 -0.13
C ASN A 115 -12.25 3.02 -0.62
N ASP A 116 -11.24 2.46 0.00
CA ASP A 116 -9.85 2.85 -0.20
C ASP A 116 -9.16 2.02 -1.28
N THR A 117 -8.10 2.57 -1.85
CA THR A 117 -7.18 1.84 -2.72
C THR A 117 -5.78 1.91 -2.13
N LEU A 118 -5.25 0.75 -1.74
CA LEU A 118 -3.94 0.61 -1.14
C LEU A 118 -2.97 -0.02 -2.14
N ILE A 119 -1.83 0.62 -2.35
CA ILE A 119 -0.71 0.14 -3.15
C ILE A 119 0.51 0.19 -2.23
N GLY A 120 0.96 -0.96 -1.74
CA GLY A 120 2.17 -1.04 -0.91
C GLY A 120 3.39 -0.57 -1.72
N GLY A 121 3.79 -1.38 -2.68
CA GLY A 121 4.83 -1.02 -3.64
C GLY A 121 5.95 -2.05 -3.62
N LYS A 122 7.20 -1.61 -3.44
CA LYS A 122 8.32 -2.51 -3.20
C LYS A 122 8.60 -2.62 -1.72
N GLY A 123 8.78 -3.85 -1.25
CA GLY A 123 9.08 -4.15 0.14
C GLY A 123 8.04 -5.11 0.68
N ASN A 124 8.09 -5.40 1.98
CA ASN A 124 7.07 -6.21 2.62
C ASN A 124 6.13 -5.28 3.38
N ASP A 125 4.97 -5.00 2.80
CA ASP A 125 4.07 -3.98 3.31
C ASP A 125 2.99 -4.57 4.22
N ILE A 126 2.45 -3.75 5.13
CA ILE A 126 1.27 -4.05 5.92
C ILE A 126 0.13 -3.17 5.41
N LEU A 127 -0.92 -3.81 4.87
CA LEU A 127 -2.06 -3.14 4.27
C LEU A 127 -3.31 -3.43 5.12
N THR A 128 -3.96 -2.39 5.61
CA THR A 128 -5.20 -2.48 6.39
C THR A 128 -6.24 -1.59 5.71
N GLY A 129 -7.28 -2.17 5.13
CA GLY A 129 -8.32 -1.41 4.43
C GLY A 129 -9.18 -0.60 5.40
N GLY A 130 -9.69 -1.26 6.44
CA GLY A 130 -10.58 -0.71 7.43
C GLY A 130 -12.06 -0.89 7.09
N ASP A 131 -12.86 0.13 7.38
CA ASP A 131 -14.30 0.11 7.16
C ASP A 131 -14.65 0.49 5.71
N GLY A 132 -15.12 -0.45 4.91
CA GLY A 132 -15.59 -0.15 3.56
C GLY A 132 -15.43 -1.30 2.60
N SER A 133 -15.45 -1.00 1.31
CA SER A 133 -15.10 -1.93 0.23
C SER A 133 -13.77 -1.51 -0.37
N ASP A 134 -12.70 -2.13 0.11
CA ASP A 134 -11.34 -1.70 -0.18
C ASP A 134 -10.70 -2.47 -1.33
N SER A 135 -9.70 -1.85 -1.94
CA SER A 135 -8.97 -2.38 -3.09
C SER A 135 -7.48 -2.46 -2.79
N PHE A 136 -6.93 -3.67 -2.77
CA PHE A 136 -5.50 -3.91 -2.59
C PHE A 136 -4.86 -4.18 -3.95
N LEU A 137 -4.16 -3.18 -4.49
CA LEU A 137 -3.65 -3.21 -5.86
C LEU A 137 -2.16 -3.61 -5.90
N PHE A 138 -1.91 -4.72 -6.59
CA PHE A 138 -0.58 -5.25 -6.86
C PHE A 138 -0.22 -5.05 -8.34
N GLY A 139 1.00 -4.60 -8.61
CA GLY A 139 1.56 -4.68 -9.95
C GLY A 139 1.69 -3.40 -10.76
N SER A 140 1.86 -2.21 -10.16
CA SER A 140 1.91 -0.96 -10.93
C SER A 140 3.22 -0.76 -11.71
N GLY A 141 3.32 -1.30 -12.93
CA GLY A 141 4.25 -0.80 -13.95
C GLY A 141 5.55 -1.58 -14.21
N ALA A 142 5.79 -2.69 -13.52
CA ALA A 142 6.91 -3.61 -13.80
C ALA A 142 6.38 -5.02 -14.11
N ILE A 143 7.24 -5.95 -14.53
CA ILE A 143 6.88 -7.37 -14.55
C ILE A 143 7.03 -7.90 -13.12
N PHE A 144 6.13 -8.79 -12.68
CA PHE A 144 6.22 -9.38 -11.36
C PHE A 144 7.59 -10.02 -11.10
N ASN A 145 8.22 -9.63 -9.99
CA ASN A 145 9.49 -10.14 -9.48
C ASN A 145 9.46 -10.07 -7.94
N THR A 146 9.70 -11.18 -7.26
CA THR A 146 9.60 -11.25 -5.79
C THR A 146 10.51 -10.28 -5.05
N SER A 147 11.64 -9.84 -5.63
CA SER A 147 12.49 -8.83 -4.98
C SER A 147 11.87 -7.44 -4.98
N ASP A 148 11.07 -7.13 -6.00
CA ASP A 148 10.52 -5.79 -6.23
C ASP A 148 9.10 -5.65 -5.66
N PHE A 149 8.41 -6.76 -5.40
CA PHE A 149 7.05 -6.77 -4.84
C PHE A 149 7.01 -7.19 -3.38
N GLY A 150 8.10 -7.80 -2.88
CA GLY A 150 8.13 -8.44 -1.58
C GLY A 150 6.96 -9.39 -1.31
N VAL A 151 6.61 -9.52 -0.04
CA VAL A 151 5.48 -10.29 0.46
C VAL A 151 4.67 -9.41 1.39
N ASP A 152 3.53 -8.94 0.89
CA ASP A 152 2.66 -8.05 1.64
C ASP A 152 1.75 -8.82 2.59
N ASN A 153 1.33 -8.15 3.65
CA ASN A 153 0.39 -8.64 4.63
C ASN A 153 -0.88 -7.78 4.59
N ILE A 154 -1.99 -8.37 4.13
CA ILE A 154 -3.31 -7.73 4.25
C ILE A 154 -3.93 -8.17 5.57
N SER A 155 -4.12 -7.21 6.46
CA SER A 155 -4.40 -7.49 7.87
C SER A 155 -5.87 -7.80 8.15
N ASP A 156 -6.79 -7.27 7.35
CA ASP A 156 -8.23 -7.21 7.67
C ASP A 156 -9.17 -7.53 6.49
N PHE A 157 -8.66 -8.17 5.43
CA PHE A 157 -9.45 -8.47 4.22
C PHE A 157 -10.81 -9.11 4.54
N THR A 158 -11.87 -8.47 4.06
CA THR A 158 -13.28 -8.85 4.23
C THR A 158 -13.86 -9.34 2.91
N LYS A 159 -14.01 -10.66 2.78
CA LYS A 159 -14.59 -11.28 1.58
C LYS A 159 -15.98 -10.72 1.26
N GLY A 160 -16.18 -10.39 -0.01
CA GLY A 160 -17.45 -9.88 -0.54
C GLY A 160 -17.60 -8.36 -0.45
N SER A 161 -16.78 -7.69 0.38
CA SER A 161 -16.59 -6.25 0.36
C SER A 161 -15.33 -5.89 -0.43
N ASP A 162 -14.20 -6.47 -0.02
CA ASP A 162 -12.90 -6.07 -0.52
C ASP A 162 -12.51 -6.83 -1.79
N LYS A 163 -11.53 -6.26 -2.49
CA LYS A 163 -10.95 -6.83 -3.71
C LYS A 163 -9.43 -6.80 -3.68
N ILE A 164 -8.85 -7.92 -4.08
CA ILE A 164 -7.45 -7.95 -4.52
C ILE A 164 -7.45 -7.59 -6.00
N ILE A 165 -6.59 -6.66 -6.40
CA ILE A 165 -6.49 -6.20 -7.77
C ILE A 165 -5.09 -6.50 -8.28
N LEU A 166 -5.01 -7.16 -9.44
CA LEU A 166 -3.76 -7.51 -10.08
C LEU A 166 -3.63 -6.74 -11.39
N SER A 167 -2.54 -5.99 -11.55
CA SER A 167 -2.21 -5.38 -12.84
C SER A 167 -1.83 -6.45 -13.85
N LYS A 168 -2.44 -6.39 -15.03
CA LYS A 168 -2.18 -7.29 -16.14
C LYS A 168 -0.74 -7.20 -16.63
N THR A 169 -0.15 -6.02 -16.53
CA THR A 169 1.23 -5.77 -16.92
C THR A 169 2.21 -6.57 -16.04
N SER A 170 1.97 -6.60 -14.72
CA SER A 170 2.80 -7.37 -13.78
C SER A 170 2.50 -8.86 -13.81
N PHE A 171 1.23 -9.22 -13.73
CA PHE A 171 0.74 -10.60 -13.70
C PHE A 171 0.48 -11.11 -15.13
N ASN A 172 1.52 -11.03 -15.95
CA ASN A 172 1.45 -11.22 -17.41
C ASN A 172 1.11 -12.64 -17.89
N ALA A 173 1.21 -13.66 -17.03
CA ALA A 173 0.82 -15.03 -17.35
C ALA A 173 -0.68 -15.28 -17.17
N LEU A 174 -1.41 -14.31 -16.61
CA LEU A 174 -2.86 -14.36 -16.59
C LEU A 174 -3.40 -14.28 -18.02
N VAL A 175 -4.58 -14.86 -18.25
CA VAL A 175 -5.35 -14.78 -19.50
C VAL A 175 -6.62 -13.95 -19.36
N SER A 176 -7.11 -13.73 -18.13
CA SER A 176 -8.24 -12.82 -17.83
C SER A 176 -8.04 -11.42 -18.42
N THR A 177 -9.12 -10.85 -18.92
CA THR A 177 -9.14 -9.52 -19.55
C THR A 177 -9.26 -8.41 -18.52
N VAL A 178 -8.62 -7.27 -18.79
CA VAL A 178 -8.74 -6.06 -17.95
C VAL A 178 -10.20 -5.71 -17.70
N GLY A 179 -10.52 -5.31 -16.46
CA GLY A 179 -11.86 -4.98 -16.00
C GLY A 179 -12.73 -6.18 -15.61
N ASN A 180 -12.16 -7.40 -15.58
CA ASN A 180 -12.89 -8.62 -15.21
C ASN A 180 -12.20 -9.34 -14.07
N SER A 181 -12.99 -10.11 -13.31
CA SER A 181 -12.48 -11.07 -12.35
C SER A 181 -11.64 -12.16 -13.02
N LEU A 182 -10.86 -12.89 -12.22
CA LEU A 182 -10.14 -14.05 -12.71
C LEU A 182 -11.09 -15.09 -13.32
N GLN A 183 -10.63 -15.76 -14.38
CA GLN A 183 -11.29 -16.97 -14.86
C GLN A 183 -11.11 -18.08 -13.83
N ALA A 184 -12.14 -18.93 -13.66
CA ALA A 184 -12.08 -20.06 -12.75
C ALA A 184 -10.90 -21.02 -12.99
N ALA A 185 -10.40 -21.12 -14.23
CA ALA A 185 -9.23 -21.93 -14.56
C ALA A 185 -7.89 -21.33 -14.08
N GLU A 186 -7.87 -20.03 -13.76
CA GLU A 186 -6.68 -19.31 -13.32
C GLU A 186 -6.54 -19.26 -11.79
N PHE A 187 -7.57 -19.67 -11.05
CA PHE A 187 -7.60 -19.68 -9.60
C PHE A 187 -7.72 -21.11 -9.07
N ALA A 188 -6.93 -21.46 -8.06
CA ALA A 188 -7.08 -22.71 -7.32
C ALA A 188 -6.86 -22.50 -5.83
N THR A 189 -7.42 -23.39 -5.02
CA THR A 189 -7.15 -23.45 -3.59
C THR A 189 -6.38 -24.71 -3.23
N ILE A 190 -5.51 -24.59 -2.23
CA ILE A 190 -4.87 -25.69 -1.52
C ILE A 190 -5.14 -25.54 -0.02
N ASN A 191 -4.89 -26.58 0.78
CA ASN A 191 -5.11 -26.55 2.22
C ASN A 191 -4.04 -27.39 2.92
N GLU A 192 -2.79 -26.94 2.84
CA GLU A 192 -1.62 -27.67 3.33
C GLU A 192 -0.60 -26.66 3.86
N ALA A 193 -0.16 -26.79 5.11
CA ALA A 193 0.83 -25.85 5.67
C ALA A 193 2.28 -26.21 5.31
N ALA A 194 2.53 -27.46 4.94
CA ALA A 194 3.85 -27.94 4.58
C ALA A 194 3.97 -28.09 3.06
N ASN A 195 5.12 -27.70 2.51
CA ASN A 195 5.43 -27.83 1.07
C ASN A 195 4.46 -27.09 0.13
N GLU A 196 3.84 -26.00 0.59
CA GLU A 196 2.85 -25.22 -0.19
C GLU A 196 3.40 -24.85 -1.56
N LEU A 197 4.61 -24.31 -1.58
CA LEU A 197 5.38 -23.96 -2.76
C LEU A 197 5.45 -25.11 -3.79
N ALA A 198 5.70 -26.34 -3.35
CA ALA A 198 5.75 -27.51 -4.22
C ALA A 198 4.37 -27.87 -4.80
N LEU A 199 3.32 -27.75 -3.99
CA LEU A 199 1.93 -27.97 -4.43
C LEU A 199 1.50 -26.92 -5.45
N VAL A 200 1.83 -25.65 -5.21
CA VAL A 200 1.57 -24.55 -6.15
C VAL A 200 2.22 -24.84 -7.50
N GLY A 201 3.48 -25.31 -7.52
CA GLY A 201 4.19 -25.68 -8.74
C GLY A 201 3.57 -26.85 -9.51
N SER A 202 2.74 -27.67 -8.87
CA SER A 202 1.98 -28.76 -9.52
C SER A 202 0.63 -28.32 -10.11
N SER A 203 0.16 -27.12 -9.75
CA SER A 203 -1.10 -26.57 -10.23
C SER A 203 -0.95 -25.92 -11.61
N ASN A 204 -2.02 -25.99 -12.41
CA ASN A 204 -2.13 -25.22 -13.65
C ASN A 204 -2.71 -23.82 -13.45
N ALA A 205 -3.32 -23.55 -12.29
CA ALA A 205 -3.81 -22.23 -11.95
C ALA A 205 -2.66 -21.23 -11.79
N LYS A 206 -2.93 -19.97 -12.12
CA LYS A 206 -1.95 -18.87 -12.05
C LYS A 206 -1.94 -18.20 -10.71
N ILE A 207 -3.08 -18.14 -10.04
CA ILE A 207 -3.20 -17.72 -8.64
C ILE A 207 -3.61 -18.94 -7.82
N VAL A 208 -2.82 -19.23 -6.80
CA VAL A 208 -3.11 -20.33 -5.87
C VAL A 208 -3.21 -19.76 -4.47
N TYR A 209 -4.33 -19.99 -3.82
CA TYR A 209 -4.59 -19.53 -2.47
C TYR A 209 -4.56 -20.68 -1.48
N ASN A 210 -3.86 -20.53 -0.37
CA ASN A 210 -3.78 -21.54 0.67
C ASN A 210 -4.72 -21.24 1.83
N LEU A 211 -5.71 -22.11 2.01
CA LEU A 211 -6.73 -22.01 3.05
C LEU A 211 -6.18 -22.33 4.45
N ALA A 212 -4.99 -22.94 4.58
CA ALA A 212 -4.36 -23.22 5.86
C ALA A 212 -3.57 -22.02 6.41
N THR A 213 -3.00 -21.21 5.52
CA THR A 213 -2.02 -20.16 5.89
C THR A 213 -2.41 -18.75 5.47
N GLY A 214 -3.42 -18.58 4.61
CA GLY A 214 -3.79 -17.29 4.05
C GLY A 214 -2.84 -16.81 2.94
N ASN A 215 -1.90 -17.66 2.51
CA ASN A 215 -0.91 -17.30 1.50
C ASN A 215 -1.50 -17.31 0.09
N LEU A 216 -1.18 -16.28 -0.69
CA LEU A 216 -1.53 -16.16 -2.11
C LEU A 216 -0.26 -16.22 -2.95
N PHE A 217 -0.25 -17.15 -3.90
CA PHE A 217 0.89 -17.43 -4.75
C PHE A 217 0.59 -17.11 -6.21
N TYR A 218 1.57 -16.54 -6.91
CA TYR A 218 1.56 -16.38 -8.36
C TYR A 218 2.43 -17.45 -9.05
N ASN A 219 1.78 -18.34 -9.79
CA ASN A 219 2.40 -19.40 -10.55
C ASN A 219 2.52 -19.02 -12.04
N GLN A 220 3.55 -18.24 -12.36
CA GLN A 220 3.78 -17.72 -13.71
C GLN A 220 3.86 -18.84 -14.77
N ASN A 221 4.57 -19.94 -14.47
CA ASN A 221 4.90 -20.98 -15.45
C ASN A 221 3.90 -22.16 -15.51
N GLY A 222 2.93 -22.23 -14.59
CA GLY A 222 2.03 -23.38 -14.48
C GLY A 222 2.78 -24.68 -14.16
N ALA A 223 2.15 -25.84 -14.38
CA ALA A 223 2.73 -27.16 -14.07
C ALA A 223 3.84 -27.63 -15.06
N THR A 224 4.67 -26.72 -15.58
CA THR A 224 5.81 -27.08 -16.45
C THR A 224 7.15 -26.88 -15.74
N THR A 225 8.15 -27.67 -16.12
CA THR A 225 9.42 -27.83 -15.39
C THR A 225 10.30 -26.56 -15.42
N GLY A 226 10.16 -25.72 -14.39
CA GLY A 226 11.09 -24.67 -13.91
C GLY A 226 10.75 -23.22 -14.31
N LEU A 227 11.08 -22.17 -13.53
CA LEU A 227 11.08 -22.04 -12.05
C LEU A 227 9.61 -22.16 -11.62
N GLY A 228 9.14 -23.24 -10.99
CA GLY A 228 9.70 -23.83 -9.77
C GLY A 228 9.03 -23.15 -8.59
N ASN A 229 7.94 -23.74 -8.09
CA ASN A 229 7.11 -23.29 -6.96
C ASN A 229 6.58 -21.84 -7.10
N GLY A 230 5.27 -21.64 -7.25
CA GLY A 230 4.72 -20.28 -7.43
C GLY A 230 5.20 -19.31 -6.34
N ALA A 231 5.31 -18.03 -6.68
CA ALA A 231 5.87 -17.01 -5.81
C ALA A 231 4.83 -16.51 -4.80
N LEU A 232 5.15 -16.55 -3.51
CA LEU A 232 4.35 -15.88 -2.49
C LEU A 232 4.45 -14.37 -2.71
N PHE A 233 3.32 -13.68 -2.69
CA PHE A 233 3.29 -12.21 -2.80
C PHE A 233 2.34 -11.54 -1.82
N VAL A 234 1.36 -12.29 -1.28
CA VAL A 234 0.44 -11.78 -0.27
C VAL A 234 0.18 -12.85 0.79
N THR A 235 0.08 -12.41 2.04
CA THR A 235 -0.51 -13.17 3.15
C THR A 235 -1.78 -12.45 3.62
N LEU A 236 -2.89 -13.17 3.74
CA LEU A 236 -4.15 -12.68 4.31
C LEU A 236 -4.31 -13.18 5.74
N ASN A 237 -4.22 -12.29 6.73
CA ASN A 237 -4.32 -12.69 8.14
C ASN A 237 -5.72 -13.21 8.52
N SER A 238 -6.77 -12.74 7.84
CA SER A 238 -8.15 -13.18 8.09
C SER A 238 -8.46 -14.57 7.52
N ILE A 239 -7.57 -15.13 6.69
CA ILE A 239 -7.69 -16.43 6.00
C ILE A 239 -9.12 -16.65 5.43
N PRO A 240 -9.62 -15.71 4.59
CA PRO A 240 -10.97 -15.78 4.05
C PRO A 240 -11.11 -16.95 3.08
N GLN A 241 -12.33 -17.43 2.83
CA GLN A 241 -12.60 -18.46 1.82
C GLN A 241 -12.65 -17.85 0.41
N LEU A 242 -11.52 -17.47 -0.18
CA LEU A 242 -11.49 -16.78 -1.48
C LEU A 242 -12.00 -17.63 -2.65
N ASN A 243 -12.50 -16.94 -3.69
CA ASN A 243 -12.69 -17.48 -5.03
C ASN A 243 -12.22 -16.47 -6.10
N GLU A 244 -12.32 -16.87 -7.37
CA GLU A 244 -11.88 -16.09 -8.52
C GLU A 244 -12.53 -14.70 -8.64
N ASN A 245 -13.74 -14.52 -8.09
CA ASN A 245 -14.46 -13.24 -8.13
C ASN A 245 -13.95 -12.24 -7.09
N ASP A 246 -13.15 -12.68 -6.12
CA ASP A 246 -12.51 -11.81 -5.11
C ASP A 246 -11.26 -11.11 -5.67
N ILE A 247 -10.82 -11.50 -6.86
CA ILE A 247 -9.64 -10.96 -7.54
C ILE A 247 -10.02 -10.33 -8.87
N LEU A 248 -9.67 -9.06 -9.08
CA LEU A 248 -9.94 -8.27 -10.29
C LEU A 248 -8.66 -8.03 -11.09
N ILE A 249 -8.76 -8.01 -12.42
CA ILE A 249 -7.66 -7.64 -13.30
C ILE A 249 -7.79 -6.19 -13.76
N GLN A 250 -6.74 -5.41 -13.57
CA GLN A 250 -6.61 -4.04 -14.08
C GLN A 250 -5.44 -3.92 -15.07
N ALA A 251 -5.26 -2.76 -15.68
CA ALA A 251 -4.22 -2.52 -16.69
C ALA A 251 -2.80 -2.59 -16.10
#